data_AF-A0A0F9GEF4-F1
#
_entry.id   AF-A0A0F9GEF4-F1
#
_cell.length_a   1.000
_cell.length_b   1.000
_cell.length_c   1.000
_cell.angle_alpha   90.00
_cell.angle_beta   90.00
_cell.angle_gamma   90.00
#
_symmetry.space_group_name_H-M   'P 1'
#
loop_
_entity.id
_entity.type
_entity.pdbx_description
1 polymer ?
#
loop_
_entity_poly.entity_id
_entity_poly.type
_entity_poly.pdbx_seq_one_letter_code
_entity_poly.pdbx_strand_id
1 'polypeptide(L)' 'MKKKLILGLIFGAGIGLCIGILTDNVALGISLGAGVGLVLGATVKK' A
#
# COMPACT_ATOMS: atom_id res chain seq x y z
N MET A 1 -1.68 -17.75 5.55
CA MET A 1 -1.21 -17.14 4.28
C MET A 1 -1.79 -15.75 3.94
N LYS A 2 -3.04 -15.39 4.29
CA LYS A 2 -3.64 -14.10 3.91
C LYS A 2 -3.23 -12.89 4.77
N LYS A 3 -2.92 -13.09 6.05
CA LYS A 3 -2.63 -12.00 7.01
C LYS A 3 -1.47 -11.09 6.59
N LYS A 4 -0.37 -11.64 6.05
CA LYS A 4 0.80 -10.84 5.64
C LYS A 4 0.51 -9.94 4.42
N LEU A 5 -0.24 -10.46 3.45
CA LEU A 5 -0.70 -9.69 2.29
C LEU A 5 -1.66 -8.57 2.71
N ILE A 6 -2.59 -8.87 3.61
CA ILE A 6 -3.53 -7.90 4.16
C ILE A 6 -2.79 -6.81 4.95
N LEU A 7 -1.82 -7.19 5.79
CA LEU A 7 -0.96 -6.25 6.53
C LEU A 7 -0.16 -5.35 5.59
N GLY A 8 0.49 -5.93 4.57
CA GLY A 8 1.23 -5.15 3.56
C GLY A 8 0.34 -4.18 2.79
N LEU A 9 -0.86 -4.62 2.42
CA LEU A 9 -1.82 -3.79 1.69
C LEU A 9 -2.41 -2.67 2.55
N ILE A 10 -2.76 -2.92 3.82
CA ILE A 10 -3.25 -1.88 4.74
C ILE A 10 -2.14 -0.85 5.02
N PHE A 11 -0.91 -1.33 5.23
CA PHE A 11 0.23 -0.45 5.49
C PHE A 11 0.59 0.41 4.28
N GLY A 12 0.64 -0.20 3.10
CA GLY A 12 0.88 0.51 1.84
C GLY A 12 -0.24 1.46 1.46
N ALA A 13 -1.50 1.07 1.65
CA ALA A 13 -2.65 1.95 1.40
C ALA A 13 -2.68 3.14 2.38
N GLY A 14 -2.32 2.94 3.65
CA GLY A 14 -2.23 4.03 4.63
C GLY A 14 -1.13 5.03 4.29
N ILE A 15 0.06 4.56 3.93
CA ILE A 15 1.16 5.44 3.49
C ILE A 15 0.80 6.13 2.17
N GLY A 16 0.23 5.40 1.22
CA GLY A 16 -0.25 5.93 -0.05
C GLY A 16 -1.32 7.00 0.09
N LEU A 17 -2.24 6.83 1.05
CA LEU A 17 -3.24 7.83 1.38
C LEU A 17 -2.60 9.10 1.94
N CYS A 18 -1.66 8.99 2.89
CA CYS A 18 -0.95 10.16 3.43
C CYS A 18 -0.19 10.93 2.35
N ILE A 19 0.52 10.23 1.46
CA ILE A 19 1.26 10.83 0.35
C ILE A 19 0.30 11.44 -0.68
N GLY A 20 -0.81 10.76 -0.95
CA GLY A 20 -1.84 11.20 -1.88
C GLY A 20 -2.55 12.47 -1.39
N ILE A 21 -2.83 12.59 -0.09
CA ILE A 21 -3.36 13.82 0.52
C ILE A 21 -2.32 14.94 0.41
N LEU A 22 -1.04 14.66 0.69
CA LEU A 22 0.03 15.65 0.62
C LEU A 22 0.29 16.18 -0.81
N THR A 23 0.00 15.37 -1.81
CA THR A 23 0.22 15.69 -3.24
C THR A 23 -1.07 16.20 -3.91
N ASP A 24 -2.15 16.43 -3.16
CA ASP A 24 -3.50 16.72 -3.68
C ASP A 24 -3.98 15.69 -4.73
N ASN A 25 -3.41 14.48 -4.69
CA ASN A 25 -3.66 13.43 -5.67
C ASN A 25 -3.82 12.08 -4.98
N VAL A 26 -4.91 11.97 -4.22
CA VAL A 26 -5.27 10.80 -3.42
C VAL A 26 -5.40 9.53 -4.26
N ALA A 27 -5.91 9.64 -5.48
CA ALA A 27 -6.08 8.49 -6.39
C ALA A 27 -4.74 7.86 -6.77
N LEU A 28 -3.75 8.68 -7.14
CA LEU A 28 -2.39 8.20 -7.43
C LEU A 28 -1.70 7.67 -6.17
N GLY A 29 -1.83 8.38 -5.05
CA GLY A 29 -1.22 7.97 -3.79
C GLY A 29 -1.72 6.60 -3.31
N ILE A 30 -3.03 6.38 -3.31
CA ILE A 30 -3.62 5.07 -2.95
C ILE A 30 -3.22 3.99 -3.97
N SER A 31 -3.25 4.28 -5.27
CA SER A 31 -2.89 3.29 -6.30
C SER A 31 -1.44 2.82 -6.18
N LEU A 32 -0.49 3.77 -6.03
CA LEU A 32 0.91 3.48 -5.79
C LEU A 32 1.15 2.80 -4.44
N GLY A 33 0.55 3.32 -3.38
CA GLY A 33 0.72 2.78 -2.02
C GLY A 33 0.16 1.37 -1.86
N ALA A 34 -1.05 1.11 -2.38
CA ALA A 34 -1.64 -0.22 -2.37
C ALA A 34 -0.86 -1.18 -3.27
N GLY A 35 -0.37 -0.74 -4.43
CA GLY A 35 0.49 -1.53 -5.31
C GLY A 35 1.80 -1.94 -4.63
N VAL A 36 2.53 -0.97 -4.07
CA VAL A 36 3.78 -1.22 -3.34
C VAL A 36 3.54 -2.07 -2.10
N GLY A 37 2.47 -1.82 -1.34
CA GLY A 37 2.09 -2.60 -0.16
C GLY A 37 1.72 -4.05 -0.48
N LEU A 38 1.04 -4.28 -1.60
CA LEU A 38 0.73 -5.63 -2.11
C LEU A 38 2.00 -6.37 -2.51
N VAL A 39 2.89 -5.72 -3.27
CA VAL A 39 4.18 -6.31 -3.69
C VAL A 39 5.04 -6.63 -2.47
N LEU A 40 5.16 -5.71 -1.50
CA LEU A 40 5.93 -5.93 -0.27
C LEU A 40 5.33 -7.08 0.58
N GLY A 41 4.01 -7.12 0.72
CA GLY A 41 3.32 -8.21 1.41
C GLY A 41 3.48 -9.56 0.72
N ALA A 42 3.67 -9.56 -0.61
CA ALA A 42 3.90 -10.74 -1.42
C ALA A 42 5.37 -11.18 -1.42
N THR A 43 6.34 -10.25 -1.37
CA THR A 43 7.78 -10.56 -1.30
C THR A 43 8.16 -11.08 0.08
N VAL A 44 7.57 -10.56 1.16
CA VAL A 44 7.75 -11.07 2.55
C VAL A 44 7.15 -12.48 2.74
N LYS A 45 6.44 -13.01 1.74
CA LYS A 45 5.97 -14.40 1.70
C LYS A 45 7.02 -15.37 1.12
N LYS A 46 8.06 -14.87 0.45
CA LYS A 46 9.18 -15.68 -0.07
C LYS A 46 10.26 -15.82 0.99
#